data_AF-A0A2N9N3Z6-F1
#
_entry.id   AF-A0A2N9N3Z6-F1
#
_cell.length_a   1.000
_cell.length_b   1.000
_cell.length_c   1.000
_cell.angle_alpha   90.00
_cell.angle_beta   90.00
_cell.angle_gamma   90.00
#
_symmetry.space_group_name_H-M   'P 1'
#
loop_
_entity.id
_entity.type
_entity.pdbx_description
1 polymer ?
#
loop_
_entity_poly.entity_id
_entity_poly.type
_entity_poly.pdbx_seq_one_letter_code
_entity_poly.pdbx_strand_id
1 'polypeptide(L)'
;MTWVLLSVMVVATALSDILQSYEMKRAGAQSVGARGLGRLLRMIVERRYLLLSIACLAFSFFAFMALVQSAPLSFAVPASAASFILETALAKILLKEQIGARRAIGSLLVLCGVVLLAK
;
A
#
# COMPACT_ATOMS: atom_id res chain seq x y z
N MET A 1 4.43 -16.35 14.50
CA MET A 1 3.25 -15.48 14.57
C MET A 1 3.53 -14.12 13.93
N THR A 2 4.57 -13.40 14.39
CA THR A 2 5.01 -12.10 13.85
C THR A 2 5.18 -12.07 12.32
N TRP A 3 5.90 -13.02 11.73
CA TRP A 3 6.11 -13.09 10.27
C TRP A 3 4.83 -13.26 9.44
N VAL A 4 3.81 -13.94 9.99
CA VAL A 4 2.51 -14.13 9.31
C VAL A 4 1.70 -12.85 9.37
N LEU A 5 1.68 -12.16 10.52
CA LEU A 5 1.04 -10.84 10.64
C LEU A 5 1.71 -9.82 9.70
N LEU A 6 3.03 -9.90 9.58
CA LEU A 6 3.82 -9.05 8.69
C LEU A 6 3.47 -9.28 7.23
N SER A 7 3.43 -10.54 6.77
CA SER A 7 3.08 -10.84 5.38
C SER A 7 1.65 -10.42 5.06
N VAL A 8 0.71 -10.64 5.97
CA VAL A 8 -0.69 -10.22 5.81
C VAL A 8 -0.80 -8.69 5.74
N MET A 9 -0.14 -7.96 6.64
CA MET A 9 -0.11 -6.50 6.62
C MET A 9 0.46 -5.98 5.30
N VAL A 10 1.64 -6.47 4.91
CA VAL A 10 2.35 -6.03 3.70
C VAL A 10 1.54 -6.27 2.44
N VAL A 11 0.90 -7.45 2.32
CA VAL A 11 0.04 -7.78 1.18
C VAL A 11 -1.21 -6.91 1.16
N ALA A 12 -1.85 -6.70 2.32
CA ALA A 12 -3.04 -5.85 2.43
C ALA A 12 -2.73 -4.38 2.11
N THR A 13 -1.60 -3.85 2.57
CA THR A 13 -1.13 -2.50 2.22
C THR A 13 -0.92 -2.38 0.71
N ALA A 14 -0.15 -3.30 0.10
CA ALA A 14 0.11 -3.26 -1.33
C ALA A 14 -1.19 -3.34 -2.16
N LEU A 15 -2.13 -4.22 -1.78
CA LEU A 15 -3.45 -4.32 -2.41
C LEU A 15 -4.25 -3.02 -2.31
N SER A 16 -4.27 -2.38 -1.13
CA SER A 16 -4.90 -1.07 -0.94
C SER A 16 -4.32 -0.03 -1.90
N ASP A 17 -2.99 0.09 -1.93
CA ASP A 17 -2.32 1.12 -2.71
C ASP A 17 -2.54 0.94 -4.21
N ILE A 18 -2.58 -0.30 -4.69
CA ILE A 18 -2.88 -0.60 -6.10
C ILE A 18 -4.33 -0.28 -6.44
N LEU A 19 -5.30 -0.63 -5.59
CA LEU A 19 -6.69 -0.28 -5.84
C LEU A 19 -6.87 1.24 -5.86
N GLN A 20 -6.21 1.98 -4.97
CA GLN A 20 -6.20 3.44 -4.99
C GLN A 20 -5.58 3.97 -6.29
N SER A 21 -4.40 3.48 -6.67
CA SER A 21 -3.72 3.88 -7.90
C SER A 21 -4.55 3.56 -9.16
N TYR A 22 -5.23 2.41 -9.18
CA TYR A 22 -6.13 1.99 -10.25
C TYR A 22 -7.33 2.93 -10.37
N GLU A 23 -7.99 3.26 -9.25
CA GLU A 23 -9.12 4.19 -9.23
C GLU A 23 -8.68 5.62 -9.61
N MET A 24 -7.51 6.07 -9.17
CA MET A 24 -6.96 7.38 -9.55
C MET A 24 -6.65 7.46 -11.06
N LYS A 25 -6.09 6.39 -11.66
CA LYS A 25 -5.89 6.31 -13.11
C LYS A 25 -7.21 6.30 -13.88
N ARG A 26 -8.25 5.68 -13.32
CA ARG A 26 -9.59 5.59 -13.94
C ARG A 26 -10.40 6.88 -13.79
N ALA A 27 -10.19 7.63 -12.72
CA ALA A 27 -10.92 8.86 -12.43
C ALA A 27 -10.53 10.03 -13.34
N GLY A 28 -9.30 10.05 -13.86
CA GLY A 28 -8.77 11.18 -14.64
C GLY A 28 -8.68 12.47 -13.81
N ALA A 29 -7.90 13.46 -14.27
CA ALA A 29 -7.76 14.73 -13.56
C ALA A 29 -9.10 15.50 -13.54
N GLN A 30 -9.89 15.33 -12.49
CA GLN A 30 -11.10 16.11 -12.25
C GLN A 30 -10.69 17.42 -11.56
N SER A 31 -10.91 18.54 -12.24
CA SER A 31 -10.69 19.88 -11.67
C SER A 31 -11.71 20.13 -10.55
N VAL A 32 -11.23 20.09 -9.31
CA VAL A 32 -12.07 20.30 -8.13
C VAL A 32 -12.32 21.79 -7.93
N GLY A 33 -13.48 22.27 -8.34
CA GLY A 33 -14.03 23.56 -7.90
C GLY A 33 -14.67 23.44 -6.51
N ALA A 34 -14.60 24.52 -5.71
CA ALA A 34 -14.99 24.59 -4.29
C ALA A 34 -16.44 24.19 -3.95
N ARG A 35 -17.35 24.06 -4.94
CA ARG A 35 -18.74 23.58 -4.75
C ARG A 35 -18.91 22.06 -4.94
N GLY A 36 -17.82 21.31 -5.12
CA GLY A 36 -17.84 19.88 -5.48
C GLY A 36 -17.84 18.88 -4.32
N LEU A 37 -17.59 19.30 -3.07
CA LEU A 37 -17.28 18.37 -1.97
C LEU A 37 -18.36 17.29 -1.73
N GLY A 38 -19.64 17.67 -1.76
CA GLY A 38 -20.75 16.72 -1.63
C GLY A 38 -20.93 15.80 -2.84
N ARG A 39 -20.58 16.28 -4.04
CA ARG A 39 -20.64 15.48 -5.27
C ARG A 39 -19.45 14.52 -5.37
N LEU A 40 -18.29 14.93 -4.85
CA LEU A 40 -17.09 14.11 -4.70
C LEU A 40 -17.32 13.00 -3.68
N LEU A 41 -17.90 13.29 -2.52
CA LEU A 41 -18.27 12.26 -1.54
C LEU A 41 -19.23 11.22 -2.15
N ARG A 42 -20.22 11.66 -2.93
CA ARG A 42 -21.15 10.76 -3.62
C ARG A 42 -20.45 9.90 -4.69
N MET A 43 -19.54 10.50 -5.47
CA MET A 43 -18.71 9.74 -6.42
C MET A 43 -17.80 8.74 -5.71
N ILE A 44 -17.16 9.12 -4.59
CA ILE A 44 -16.29 8.23 -3.82
C ILE A 44 -17.06 7.02 -3.28
N VAL A 45 -18.30 7.23 -2.79
CA VAL A 45 -19.16 6.15 -2.28
C VAL A 45 -19.67 5.22 -3.40
N GLU A 46 -19.93 5.74 -4.60
CA GLU A 46 -20.29 4.89 -5.76
C GLU A 46 -19.11 4.05 -6.29
N ARG A 47 -17.87 4.42 -5.93
CA ARG A 47 -16.64 3.75 -6.39
C ARG A 47 -16.27 2.61 -5.44
N ARG A 48 -16.85 1.44 -5.72
CA ARG A 48 -16.70 0.20 -4.94
C ARG A 48 -15.25 -0.25 -4.70
N TYR A 49 -14.33 0.06 -5.62
CA TYR A 49 -12.89 -0.27 -5.47
C TYR A 49 -12.19 0.66 -4.46
N LEU A 50 -12.61 1.92 -4.36
CA LEU A 50 -12.05 2.87 -3.38
C LEU A 50 -12.49 2.51 -1.95
N LEU A 51 -13.75 2.08 -1.79
CA LEU A 51 -14.21 1.50 -0.53
C LEU A 51 -13.45 0.21 -0.17
N LEU A 52 -13.19 -0.64 -1.16
CA LEU A 52 -12.44 -1.87 -0.95
C LEU A 52 -10.97 -1.60 -0.57
N SER A 53 -10.31 -0.57 -1.14
CA SER A 53 -8.97 -0.17 -0.71
C SER A 53 -8.98 0.33 0.73
N ILE A 54 -9.97 1.13 1.12
CA ILE A 54 -10.10 1.63 2.50
C ILE A 54 -10.28 0.46 3.48
N ALA A 55 -11.11 -0.53 3.15
CA ALA A 55 -11.29 -1.72 3.97
C ALA A 55 -9.99 -2.54 4.09
N CYS A 56 -9.25 -2.68 2.98
CA CYS A 56 -7.96 -3.37 2.96
C CYS A 56 -6.90 -2.63 3.80
N LEU A 57 -6.89 -1.30 3.73
CA LEU A 57 -6.03 -0.44 4.54
C LEU A 57 -6.36 -0.55 6.03
N ALA A 58 -7.64 -0.54 6.39
CA ALA A 58 -8.08 -0.74 7.76
C ALA A 58 -7.63 -2.10 8.29
N PHE A 59 -7.77 -3.16 7.48
CA PHE A 59 -7.30 -4.50 7.84
C PHE A 59 -5.78 -4.53 8.04
N SER A 60 -5.01 -3.89 7.15
CA SER A 60 -3.56 -3.75 7.31
C SER A 60 -3.19 -3.01 8.59
N PHE A 61 -3.93 -1.95 8.95
CA PHE A 61 -3.71 -1.21 10.18
C PHE A 61 -3.90 -2.07 11.44
N PHE A 62 -4.96 -2.88 11.49
CA PHE A 62 -5.16 -3.82 12.61
C PHE A 62 -4.07 -4.90 12.66
N ALA A 63 -3.66 -5.44 11.51
CA ALA A 63 -2.54 -6.37 11.43
C ALA A 63 -1.22 -5.75 11.92
N PHE A 64 -0.99 -4.48 11.60
CA PHE A 64 0.17 -3.71 12.07
C PHE A 64 0.12 -3.49 13.59
N MET A 65 -1.02 -3.10 14.14
CA MET A 65 -1.17 -2.98 15.61
C MET A 65 -0.88 -4.31 16.32
N ALA A 66 -1.39 -5.43 15.80
CA ALA A 66 -1.10 -6.76 16.34
C ALA A 66 0.39 -7.12 16.23
N LEU A 67 1.05 -6.71 15.13
CA LEU A 67 2.48 -6.91 14.93
C LEU A 67 3.32 -6.12 15.94
N VAL A 68 2.98 -4.84 16.17
CA VAL A 68 3.67 -3.96 17.13
C VAL A 68 3.46 -4.42 18.57
N GLN A 69 2.33 -5.05 18.89
CA GLN A 69 2.13 -5.69 20.19
C GLN A 69 3.00 -6.94 20.38
N SER A 70 3.40 -7.61 19.30
CA SER A 70 4.14 -8.88 19.34
C SER A 70 5.65 -8.73 19.10
N ALA A 71 6.10 -7.61 18.52
CA ALA A 71 7.48 -7.36 18.13
C ALA A 71 7.89 -5.91 18.43
N PRO A 72 9.16 -5.64 18.75
CA PRO A 72 9.62 -4.28 18.99
C PRO A 72 9.45 -3.40 17.76
N LEU A 73 9.12 -2.12 17.98
CA LEU A 73 8.93 -1.12 16.93
C LEU A 73 10.15 -1.00 16.00
N SER A 74 11.36 -1.22 16.53
CA SER A 74 12.60 -1.25 15.76
C SER A 74 12.64 -2.34 14.68
N PHE A 75 11.80 -3.37 14.79
CA PHE A 75 11.63 -4.41 13.78
C PHE A 75 10.37 -4.19 12.93
N ALA A 76 9.25 -3.81 13.56
CA ALA A 76 7.97 -3.65 12.87
C ALA A 76 7.99 -2.51 11.83
N VAL A 77 8.64 -1.38 12.15
CA VAL A 77 8.70 -0.22 11.25
C VAL A 77 9.53 -0.51 10.00
N PRO A 78 10.77 -1.02 10.08
CA PRO A 78 11.52 -1.41 8.88
C PRO A 78 10.80 -2.49 8.09
N ALA A 79 10.24 -3.50 8.76
CA ALA A 79 9.59 -4.60 8.07
C ALA A 79 8.35 -4.16 7.29
N SER A 80 7.64 -3.12 7.72
CA SER A 80 6.54 -2.53 6.95
C SER A 80 6.99 -1.94 5.60
N ALA A 81 8.26 -1.52 5.47
CA ALA A 81 8.83 -1.03 4.21
C ALA A 81 8.96 -2.14 3.14
N ALA A 82 8.81 -3.42 3.52
CA ALA A 82 8.71 -4.51 2.55
C ALA A 82 7.48 -4.37 1.63
N SER A 83 6.45 -3.63 2.05
CA SER A 83 5.27 -3.32 1.22
C SER A 83 5.64 -2.59 -0.07
N PHE A 84 6.63 -1.69 -0.04
CA PHE A 84 7.10 -0.99 -1.24
C PHE A 84 7.60 -1.93 -2.33
N ILE A 85 8.18 -3.07 -1.95
CA ILE A 85 8.72 -4.04 -2.92
C ILE A 85 7.56 -4.75 -3.60
N LEU A 86 6.57 -5.18 -2.82
CA LEU A 86 5.34 -5.79 -3.32
C LEU A 86 4.54 -4.79 -4.17
N GLU A 87 4.40 -3.55 -3.72
CA GLU A 87 3.77 -2.47 -4.47
C GLU A 87 4.50 -2.21 -5.80
N THR A 88 5.83 -2.13 -5.80
CA THR A 88 6.63 -1.98 -7.01
C THR A 88 6.45 -3.16 -7.97
N ALA A 89 6.46 -4.39 -7.45
CA ALA A 89 6.25 -5.59 -8.26
C ALA A 89 4.83 -5.63 -8.86
N LEU A 90 3.81 -5.38 -8.06
CA LEU A 90 2.42 -5.39 -8.51
C LEU A 90 2.11 -4.19 -9.42
N ALA A 91 2.73 -3.02 -9.22
CA ALA A 91 2.60 -1.89 -10.16
C ALA A 91 3.14 -2.25 -11.56
N LYS A 92 4.20 -3.07 -11.63
CA LYS A 92 4.69 -3.62 -12.90
C LYS A 92 3.67 -4.54 -13.56
N ILE A 93 3.10 -5.45 -12.77
CA ILE A 93 2.28 -6.55 -13.27
C ILE A 93 0.85 -6.08 -13.58
N LEU A 94 0.19 -5.41 -12.64
CA LEU A 94 -1.19 -4.96 -12.75
C LEU A 94 -1.33 -3.63 -13.51
N LEU A 95 -0.48 -2.64 -13.19
CA LEU A 95 -0.58 -1.31 -13.81
C LEU A 95 0.22 -1.18 -15.12
N LYS A 96 1.01 -2.21 -15.47
CA LYS A 96 1.89 -2.24 -16.66
C LYS A 96 2.82 -1.03 -16.75
N GLU A 97 3.19 -0.45 -15.61
CA GLU A 97 4.11 0.68 -15.61
C GLU A 97 5.53 0.24 -15.98
N GLN A 98 6.19 1.06 -16.80
CA GLN A 98 7.60 0.92 -17.12
C GLN A 98 8.44 1.26 -15.88
N ILE A 99 8.77 0.25 -15.09
CA ILE A 99 9.64 0.42 -13.94
C ILE A 99 11.07 0.55 -14.44
N GLY A 100 11.60 1.78 -14.42
CA GLY A 100 12.99 2.03 -14.72
C GLY A 100 13.93 1.31 -13.74
N ALA A 101 15.11 0.91 -14.23
CA ALA A 101 16.11 0.17 -13.45
C ALA A 101 16.45 0.83 -12.08
N ARG A 102 16.39 2.17 -11.99
CA ARG A 102 16.59 2.92 -10.75
C ARG A 102 15.56 2.59 -9.66
N ARG A 103 14.28 2.42 -10.02
CA ARG A 103 13.22 2.05 -9.06
C ARG A 103 13.39 0.61 -8.57
N ALA A 104 13.78 -0.30 -9.46
CA ALA A 104 14.07 -1.69 -9.09
C ALA A 104 15.26 -1.79 -8.12
N ILE A 105 16.36 -1.08 -8.42
CA ILE A 105 17.54 -1.02 -7.53
C ILE A 105 17.17 -0.41 -6.18
N GLY A 106 16.38 0.68 -6.16
CA GLY A 106 15.88 1.27 -4.92
C GLY A 106 15.06 0.29 -4.07
N SER A 107 14.15 -0.48 -4.69
CA SER A 107 13.36 -1.50 -3.98
C SER A 107 14.23 -2.62 -3.39
N LEU A 108 15.29 -3.06 -4.10
CA LEU A 108 16.25 -4.04 -3.60
C LEU A 108 17.08 -3.49 -2.44
N LEU A 109 17.41 -2.21 -2.47
CA LEU A 109 18.17 -1.55 -1.41
C LEU A 109 17.32 -1.42 -0.13
N VAL A 110 16.03 -1.13 -0.27
CA VAL A 110 15.05 -1.19 0.82
C VAL A 110 14.94 -2.61 1.36
N LEU A 111 14.80 -3.63 0.50
CA LEU A 111 14.76 -5.04 0.91
C LEU A 111 15.98 -5.41 1.76
N CYS A 112 17.17 -5.01 1.29
CA CYS A 112 18.43 -5.29 1.98
C CYS A 112 18.45 -4.64 3.38
N GLY A 113 18.00 -3.39 3.49
CA GLY A 113 17.87 -2.70 4.78
C GLY A 113 16.90 -3.40 5.74
N VAL A 114 15.76 -3.88 5.24
CA VAL A 114 14.79 -4.65 6.04
C VAL A 114 15.39 -5.97 6.53
N VAL A 115 16.10 -6.71 5.68
CA VAL A 115 16.73 -7.98 6.04
C VAL A 115 17.85 -7.79 7.07
N LEU A 116 18.61 -6.71 6.97
CA LEU A 116 19.65 -6.37 7.96
C LEU A 116 19.07 -6.02 9.33
N LEU A 117 17.95 -5.30 9.37
CA LEU A 117 17.25 -4.93 10.62
C LEU A 117 16.45 -6.10 11.21
N ALA A 118 16.12 -7.09 10.39
CA ALA A 118 15.40 -8.30 10.80
C ALA A 118 16.29 -9.30 11.55
N LYS A 119 17.60 -9.05 11.65
CA LYS A 119 18.60 -9.91 12.27
C LYS A 119 19.21 -9.23 13.49
#